data_AF-A0A536TX92-F1
#
_entry.id   AF-A0A536TX92-F1
#
_cell.length_a   1.000
_cell.length_b   1.000
_cell.length_c   1.000
_cell.angle_alpha   90.00
_cell.angle_beta   90.00
_cell.angle_gamma   90.00
#
_symmetry.space_group_name_H-M   'P 1'
#
loop_
_entity.id
_entity.type
_entity.pdbx_description
1 polymer ?
#
loop_
_entity_poly.entity_id
_entity_poly.type
_entity_poly.pdbx_seq_one_letter_code
_entity_poly.pdbx_strand_id
1 'polypeptide(L)'
;MALPEPTPDAREHSNRVAEHIRGEITASGGWISFARYMELALYAPGLGYYSAGARKLGKAGDFVTAPEISPLYGQTLARQVKQVLEEGFDEVLEVGAGSGALAATLLEELERSGRVPRNYLILELSADLRERSRDTLAARVPHLLERVAWLNRLPPVFSGVVLGNEVLDAMPAHVVRVQGEKLEEGGVGVRNDRLGWSWRLASGGPLAAARTLKLPEGYRTEFQLAAQGFIRSLSGVLEKGVAFFVDYGFPQKEYYHPQRRDGTLMCHYRHHAHADPFFLPGLQDITSHVDFSAIAGAAREGGLEVAGYTSQAQFLVNCGITEVMSRTPAEDGAKFLPLANQANRLMSPAEMGELFKVIALARGFPKPLAGFGEGDRRGAL
;
A
#
# COMPACT_ATOMS: atom_id res chain seq x y z
N MET A 1 -26.19 1.88 -4.85
CA MET A 1 -26.16 3.36 -4.87
C MET A 1 -25.52 3.77 -6.20
N ALA A 2 -26.02 4.77 -6.91
CA ALA A 2 -25.42 5.18 -8.18
C ALA A 2 -24.07 5.86 -7.91
N LEU A 3 -23.04 5.53 -8.69
CA LEU A 3 -21.73 6.18 -8.58
C LEU A 3 -21.84 7.65 -9.07
N PRO A 4 -21.13 8.60 -8.45
CA PRO A 4 -21.17 10.01 -8.86
C PRO A 4 -20.73 10.20 -10.33
N GLU A 5 -21.30 11.17 -11.03
CA GLU A 5 -20.84 11.49 -12.38
C GLU A 5 -19.54 12.31 -12.35
N PRO A 6 -18.56 12.04 -13.23
CA PRO A 6 -17.37 12.85 -13.38
C PRO A 6 -17.71 14.19 -14.06
N THR A 7 -16.88 15.20 -13.79
CA THR A 7 -16.93 16.46 -14.55
C THR A 7 -16.59 16.22 -16.03
N PRO A 8 -16.94 17.13 -16.95
CA PRO A 8 -16.58 17.00 -18.36
C PRO A 8 -15.09 16.76 -18.60
N ASP A 9 -14.23 17.55 -17.95
CA ASP A 9 -12.76 17.43 -18.09
C ASP A 9 -12.25 16.08 -17.55
N ALA A 10 -12.80 15.62 -16.42
CA ALA A 10 -12.44 14.31 -15.88
C ALA A 10 -12.88 13.19 -16.82
N ARG A 11 -14.09 13.28 -17.39
CA ARG A 11 -14.58 12.31 -18.38
C ARG A 11 -13.69 12.28 -19.62
N GLU A 12 -13.29 13.44 -20.13
CA GLU A 12 -12.37 13.53 -21.27
C GLU A 12 -11.03 12.87 -20.93
N HIS A 13 -10.47 13.15 -19.75
CA HIS A 13 -9.26 12.50 -19.28
C HIS A 13 -9.42 10.97 -19.25
N SER A 14 -10.50 10.46 -18.67
CA SER A 14 -10.78 9.02 -18.64
C SER A 14 -10.91 8.41 -20.04
N ASN A 15 -11.50 9.13 -20.99
CA ASN A 15 -11.56 8.69 -22.39
C ASN A 15 -10.17 8.56 -23.01
N ARG A 16 -9.25 9.49 -22.73
CA ARG A 16 -7.84 9.40 -23.19
C ARG A 16 -7.12 8.21 -22.58
N VAL A 17 -7.34 7.92 -21.29
CA VAL A 17 -6.79 6.74 -20.62
C VAL A 17 -7.33 5.46 -21.25
N ALA A 18 -8.65 5.38 -21.46
CA ALA A 18 -9.28 4.24 -22.10
C ALA A 18 -8.78 4.03 -23.54
N GLU A 19 -8.56 5.11 -24.30
CA GLU A 19 -8.01 5.06 -25.65
C GLU A 19 -6.57 4.54 -25.65
N HIS A 20 -5.72 5.02 -24.74
CA HIS A 20 -4.36 4.52 -24.55
C HIS A 20 -4.35 3.01 -24.26
N ILE A 21 -5.20 2.55 -23.34
CA ILE A 21 -5.34 1.13 -22.99
C ILE A 21 -5.85 0.31 -24.19
N ARG A 22 -6.83 0.81 -24.96
CA ARG A 22 -7.30 0.15 -26.19
C ARG A 22 -6.19 0.02 -27.24
N GLY A 23 -5.33 1.03 -27.35
CA GLY A 23 -4.14 1.00 -28.19
C GLY A 23 -3.19 -0.14 -27.79
N GLU A 24 -2.88 -0.25 -26.50
CA GLU A 24 -2.04 -1.33 -25.97
C GLU A 24 -2.65 -2.72 -26.23
N ILE A 25 -3.96 -2.86 -26.00
CA ILE A 25 -4.68 -4.12 -26.25
C ILE A 25 -4.57 -4.52 -27.72
N THR A 26 -4.78 -3.58 -28.64
CA THR A 26 -4.66 -3.81 -30.08
C THR A 26 -3.23 -4.22 -30.45
N ALA A 27 -2.22 -3.50 -29.97
CA ALA A 27 -0.81 -3.79 -30.21
C ALA A 27 -0.38 -5.16 -29.65
N SER A 28 -1.03 -5.61 -28.57
CA SER A 28 -0.76 -6.89 -27.91
C SER A 28 -1.58 -8.07 -28.48
N GLY A 29 -2.22 -7.90 -29.64
CA GLY A 29 -3.02 -8.97 -30.28
C GLY A 29 -4.39 -9.18 -29.63
N GLY A 30 -5.00 -8.10 -29.13
CA GLY A 30 -6.38 -8.06 -28.65
C GLY A 30 -6.58 -8.45 -27.19
N TRP A 31 -5.51 -8.59 -26.40
CA TRP A 31 -5.58 -8.94 -24.98
C TRP A 31 -4.34 -8.50 -24.22
N ILE A 32 -4.54 -8.01 -23.01
CA ILE A 32 -3.48 -7.79 -22.01
C ILE A 32 -3.89 -8.41 -20.68
N SER A 33 -2.94 -8.77 -19.83
CA SER A 33 -3.26 -9.25 -18.47
C SER A 33 -3.93 -8.15 -17.65
N PHE A 34 -4.69 -8.53 -16.62
CA PHE A 34 -5.27 -7.55 -15.70
C PHE A 34 -4.19 -6.74 -14.98
N ALA A 35 -3.04 -7.36 -14.66
CA ALA A 35 -1.90 -6.65 -14.10
C ALA A 35 -1.42 -5.51 -15.04
N ARG A 36 -1.29 -5.77 -16.35
CA ARG A 36 -0.92 -4.73 -17.31
C ARG A 36 -1.99 -3.65 -17.43
N TYR A 37 -3.26 -4.02 -17.36
CA TYR A 37 -4.35 -3.04 -17.28
C TYR A 37 -4.26 -2.14 -16.04
N MET A 38 -4.09 -2.72 -14.84
CA MET A 38 -3.91 -1.96 -13.61
C MET A 38 -2.71 -1.03 -13.71
N GLU A 39 -1.58 -1.51 -14.23
CA GLU A 39 -0.38 -0.71 -14.43
C GLU A 39 -0.65 0.54 -15.26
N LEU A 40 -1.35 0.39 -16.39
CA LEU A 40 -1.69 1.52 -17.25
C LEU A 40 -2.74 2.45 -16.61
N ALA A 41 -3.80 1.88 -16.03
CA ALA A 41 -4.88 2.65 -15.43
C ALA A 41 -4.42 3.45 -14.20
N LEU A 42 -3.43 2.94 -13.45
CA LEU A 42 -2.94 3.56 -12.21
C LEU A 42 -1.67 4.38 -12.42
N TYR A 43 -0.74 3.92 -13.27
CA TYR A 43 0.64 4.45 -13.31
C TYR A 43 1.12 4.89 -14.71
N ALA A 44 0.29 4.83 -15.76
CA ALA A 44 0.72 5.34 -17.07
C ALA A 44 1.17 6.82 -16.96
N PRO A 45 2.38 7.18 -17.41
CA PRO A 45 2.88 8.56 -17.27
C PRO A 45 1.91 9.59 -17.87
N GLY A 46 1.49 10.56 -17.06
CA GLY A 46 0.55 11.63 -17.44
C GLY A 46 -0.91 11.19 -17.61
N LEU A 47 -1.24 9.91 -17.42
CA LEU A 47 -2.57 9.33 -17.65
C LEU A 47 -3.12 8.55 -16.46
N GLY A 48 -2.30 7.71 -15.82
CA GLY A 48 -2.73 6.83 -14.75
C GLY A 48 -3.24 7.59 -13.53
N TYR A 49 -4.09 6.94 -12.74
CA TYR A 49 -4.72 7.52 -11.54
C TYR A 49 -3.74 8.26 -10.63
N TYR A 50 -2.60 7.63 -10.32
CA TYR A 50 -1.53 8.20 -9.49
C TYR A 50 -0.59 9.14 -10.25
N SER A 51 -0.61 9.16 -11.58
CA SER A 51 0.35 9.91 -12.44
C SER A 51 -0.25 11.12 -13.18
N ALA A 52 -1.57 11.34 -13.10
CA ALA A 52 -2.30 12.33 -13.89
C ALA A 52 -2.33 13.76 -13.31
N GLY A 53 -1.70 14.03 -12.16
CA GLY A 53 -1.57 15.37 -11.58
C GLY A 53 -2.88 16.04 -11.09
N ALA A 54 -4.00 15.32 -11.07
CA ALA A 54 -5.26 15.85 -10.55
C ALA A 54 -5.28 15.81 -9.00
N ARG A 55 -5.84 16.84 -8.37
CA ARG A 55 -6.10 16.94 -6.91
C ARG A 55 -7.00 15.83 -6.39
N LYS A 56 -6.43 14.64 -6.15
CA LYS A 56 -7.15 13.39 -5.82
C LYS A 56 -6.91 12.80 -4.41
N LEU A 57 -6.11 13.44 -3.54
CA LEU A 57 -5.87 12.94 -2.16
C LEU A 57 -6.28 13.99 -1.10
N GLY A 58 -6.86 13.54 0.00
CA GLY A 58 -7.36 14.36 1.12
C GLY A 58 -8.87 14.21 1.35
N LYS A 59 -9.50 15.11 2.13
CA LYS A 59 -10.95 15.07 2.42
C LYS A 59 -11.87 15.11 1.18
N ALA A 60 -11.34 15.51 0.02
CA ALA A 60 -12.01 15.50 -1.28
C ALA A 60 -11.50 14.41 -2.24
N GLY A 61 -10.58 13.55 -1.80
CA GLY A 61 -10.06 12.40 -2.56
C GLY A 61 -10.97 11.18 -2.52
N ASP A 62 -10.51 10.06 -3.08
CA ASP A 62 -11.34 8.86 -3.22
C ASP A 62 -11.42 7.98 -1.97
N PHE A 63 -10.42 8.06 -1.08
CA PHE A 63 -10.39 7.40 0.24
C PHE A 63 -9.46 8.16 1.22
N VAL A 64 -9.47 7.75 2.50
CA VAL A 64 -8.67 8.37 3.57
C VAL A 64 -7.77 7.31 4.22
N THR A 65 -6.45 7.53 4.19
CA THR A 65 -5.43 6.63 4.75
C THR A 65 -5.11 6.93 6.22
N ALA A 66 -4.47 6.00 6.94
CA ALA A 66 -4.14 6.18 8.36
C ALA A 66 -3.37 7.49 8.68
N PRO A 67 -2.36 7.91 7.88
CA PRO A 67 -1.67 9.18 8.10
C PRO A 67 -2.56 10.43 7.99
N GLU A 68 -3.63 10.36 7.19
CA GLU A 68 -4.60 11.45 7.00
C GLU A 68 -5.71 11.44 8.08
N ILE A 69 -5.96 10.28 8.70
CA ILE A 69 -6.96 10.15 9.77
C ILE A 69 -6.47 10.83 11.05
N SER A 70 -5.22 10.59 11.45
CA SER A 70 -4.71 11.07 12.73
C SER A 70 -3.19 11.17 12.80
N PRO A 71 -2.64 12.24 13.42
CA PRO A 71 -1.22 12.29 13.75
C PRO A 71 -0.78 11.18 14.72
N LEU A 72 -1.71 10.58 15.48
CA LEU A 72 -1.39 9.47 16.41
C LEU A 72 -0.70 8.30 15.71
N TYR A 73 -1.09 8.01 14.46
CA TYR A 73 -0.51 6.94 13.67
C TYR A 73 0.99 7.17 13.45
N GLY A 74 1.36 8.30 12.84
CA GLY A 74 2.74 8.66 12.59
C GLY A 74 3.56 8.84 13.87
N GLN A 75 2.98 9.45 14.91
CA GLN A 75 3.64 9.63 16.20
C GLN A 75 3.94 8.30 16.90
N THR A 76 3.05 7.32 16.74
CA THR A 76 3.23 5.98 17.33
C THR A 76 4.25 5.17 16.53
N LEU A 77 4.14 5.19 15.20
CA LEU A 77 5.10 4.54 14.31
C LEU A 77 6.52 5.11 14.51
N ALA A 78 6.66 6.41 14.77
CA ALA A 78 7.94 7.05 15.05
C ALA A 78 8.71 6.40 16.19
N ARG A 79 8.04 5.79 17.19
CA ARG A 79 8.71 5.07 18.27
C ARG A 79 9.39 3.80 17.78
N GLN A 80 8.72 3.05 16.89
CA GLN A 80 9.32 1.89 16.25
C GLN A 80 10.46 2.29 15.32
N VAL A 81 10.29 3.38 14.55
CA VAL A 81 11.36 3.94 13.71
C VAL A 81 12.55 4.35 14.56
N LYS A 82 12.32 5.10 15.64
CA LYS A 82 13.35 5.54 16.59
C LYS A 82 14.15 4.38 17.17
N GLN A 83 13.49 3.29 17.55
CA GLN A 83 14.18 2.07 18.03
C GLN A 83 15.21 1.57 17.01
N VAL A 84 14.87 1.58 15.72
CA VAL A 84 15.78 1.14 14.67
C VAL A 84 16.89 2.17 14.46
N LEU A 85 16.56 3.47 14.43
CA LEU A 85 17.56 4.54 14.32
C LEU A 85 18.57 4.50 15.47
N GLU A 86 18.17 4.15 16.70
CA GLU A 86 19.06 4.07 17.88
C GLU A 86 20.13 2.97 17.77
N GLU A 87 19.93 1.96 16.91
CA GLU A 87 20.95 0.95 16.61
C GLU A 87 21.99 1.39 15.56
N GLY A 88 21.92 2.65 15.11
CA GLY A 88 22.86 3.24 14.15
C GLY A 88 22.44 3.14 12.69
N PHE A 89 21.20 2.72 12.41
CA PHE A 89 20.60 2.71 11.08
C PHE A 89 20.01 4.09 10.75
N ASP A 90 20.86 5.09 10.47
CA ASP A 90 20.49 6.51 10.45
C ASP A 90 19.67 7.02 9.24
N GLU A 91 19.18 6.17 8.36
CA GLU A 91 18.41 6.58 7.17
C GLU A 91 16.97 6.05 7.22
N VAL A 92 16.03 6.83 6.67
CA VAL A 92 14.64 6.41 6.45
C VAL A 92 14.35 6.49 4.96
N LEU A 93 13.70 5.48 4.41
CA LEU A 93 13.17 5.44 3.05
C LEU A 93 11.66 5.18 3.11
N GLU A 94 10.84 6.16 2.77
CA GLU A 94 9.40 6.00 2.61
C GLU A 94 9.06 5.78 1.13
N VAL A 95 8.39 4.68 0.84
CA VAL A 95 7.88 4.36 -0.50
C VAL A 95 6.42 4.79 -0.56
N GLY A 96 6.05 5.59 -1.57
CA GLY A 96 4.68 6.08 -1.74
C GLY A 96 4.23 7.00 -0.60
N ALA A 97 4.94 8.12 -0.37
CA ALA A 97 4.66 9.03 0.74
C ALA A 97 3.33 9.82 0.60
N GLY A 98 2.65 9.72 -0.55
CA GLY A 98 1.37 10.37 -0.79
C GLY A 98 1.46 11.90 -0.62
N SER A 99 0.66 12.45 0.29
CA SER A 99 0.64 13.89 0.60
C SER A 99 1.87 14.36 1.41
N GLY A 100 2.72 13.45 1.89
CA GLY A 100 3.79 13.73 2.85
C GLY A 100 3.32 13.86 4.31
N ALA A 101 2.05 13.58 4.61
CA ALA A 101 1.50 13.67 5.98
C ALA A 101 2.22 12.74 6.97
N LEU A 102 2.54 11.51 6.55
CA LEU A 102 3.29 10.55 7.36
C LEU A 102 4.73 11.04 7.59
N ALA A 103 5.45 11.37 6.51
CA ALA A 103 6.80 11.94 6.56
C ALA A 103 6.91 13.12 7.53
N ALA A 104 6.01 14.11 7.41
CA ALA A 104 6.02 15.29 8.27
C ALA A 104 5.81 14.91 9.74
N THR A 105 4.84 14.04 10.03
CA THR A 105 4.54 13.62 11.40
C THR A 105 5.67 12.80 12.02
N LEU A 106 6.30 11.92 11.23
CA LEU A 106 7.47 11.16 11.66
C LEU A 106 8.65 12.08 11.98
N LEU A 107 8.97 13.02 11.09
CA LEU A 107 10.07 13.97 11.29
C LEU A 107 9.85 14.85 12.53
N GLU A 108 8.64 15.39 12.72
CA GLU A 108 8.27 16.14 13.94
C GLU A 108 8.46 15.30 15.21
N GLU A 109 7.97 14.07 15.23
CA GLU A 109 8.03 13.21 16.41
C GLU A 109 9.45 12.70 16.70
N LEU A 110 10.22 12.41 15.65
CA LEU A 110 11.63 12.01 15.74
C LEU A 110 12.50 13.19 16.21
N GLU A 111 12.23 14.41 15.75
CA GLU A 111 12.86 15.61 16.27
C GLU A 111 12.53 15.84 17.74
N ARG A 112 11.25 15.80 18.10
CA ARG A 112 10.77 15.96 19.48
C ARG A 112 11.38 14.94 20.44
N SER A 113 11.71 13.76 19.95
CA SER A 113 12.32 12.67 20.72
C SER A 113 13.85 12.57 20.58
N GLY A 114 14.48 13.54 19.90
CA GLY A 114 15.93 13.68 19.80
C GLY A 114 16.63 12.73 18.83
N ARG A 115 15.90 12.12 17.89
CA ARG A 115 16.45 11.14 16.93
C ARG A 115 16.00 11.38 15.48
N VAL A 116 16.31 12.56 14.94
CA VAL A 116 16.12 12.85 13.51
C VAL A 116 17.07 11.99 12.67
N PRO A 117 16.60 11.33 11.59
CA PRO A 117 17.48 10.60 10.70
C PRO A 117 18.47 11.53 9.98
N ARG A 118 19.56 10.97 9.48
CA ARG A 118 20.51 11.67 8.61
C ARG A 118 19.82 12.09 7.31
N ASN A 119 19.17 11.13 6.66
CA ASN A 119 18.40 11.34 5.44
C ASN A 119 17.00 10.72 5.58
N TYR A 120 16.00 11.44 5.07
CA TYR A 120 14.65 10.95 4.85
C TYR A 120 14.40 10.90 3.34
N LEU A 121 14.49 9.72 2.76
CA LEU A 121 14.34 9.48 1.34
C LEU A 121 12.87 9.16 1.03
N ILE A 122 12.29 9.79 0.02
CA ILE A 122 10.92 9.52 -0.44
C ILE A 122 11.00 8.95 -1.84
N LEU A 123 10.65 7.67 -2.00
CA LEU A 123 10.46 7.05 -3.32
C LEU A 123 9.01 7.23 -3.76
N GLU A 124 8.77 8.20 -4.63
CA GLU A 124 7.45 8.53 -5.16
C GLU A 124 7.52 8.59 -6.68
N LEU A 125 6.67 7.89 -7.42
CA LEU A 125 6.70 7.89 -8.89
C LEU A 125 5.88 9.05 -9.47
N SER A 126 4.90 9.53 -8.73
CA SER A 126 4.04 10.64 -9.15
C SER A 126 4.71 12.00 -8.98
N ALA A 127 4.85 12.74 -10.07
CA ALA A 127 5.38 14.11 -10.02
C ALA A 127 4.54 15.03 -9.12
N ASP A 128 3.21 14.86 -9.14
CA ASP A 128 2.28 15.66 -8.34
C ASP A 128 2.35 15.30 -6.85
N LEU A 129 2.45 14.02 -6.48
CA LEU A 129 2.63 13.64 -5.06
C LEU A 129 3.98 14.06 -4.51
N ARG A 130 5.03 14.12 -5.35
CA ARG A 130 6.32 14.72 -4.95
C ARG A 130 6.18 16.19 -4.61
N GLU A 131 5.48 16.95 -5.45
CA GLU A 131 5.25 18.38 -5.21
C GLU A 131 4.43 18.59 -3.94
N ARG A 132 3.33 17.85 -3.76
CA ARG A 132 2.50 17.95 -2.56
C ARG A 132 3.21 17.54 -1.28
N SER A 133 3.96 16.43 -1.30
CA SER A 133 4.75 16.01 -0.15
C SER A 133 5.82 17.05 0.20
N ARG A 134 6.44 17.68 -0.81
CA ARG A 134 7.36 18.81 -0.59
C ARG A 134 6.67 20.00 0.05
N ASP A 135 5.50 20.41 -0.44
CA ASP A 135 4.74 21.53 0.12
C ASP A 135 4.33 21.26 1.57
N THR A 136 3.84 20.05 1.86
CA THR A 136 3.50 19.62 3.23
C THR A 136 4.71 19.69 4.16
N LEU A 137 5.86 19.16 3.72
CA LEU A 137 7.09 19.18 4.51
C LEU A 137 7.65 20.60 4.67
N ALA A 138 7.57 21.45 3.64
CA ALA A 138 7.96 22.85 3.72
C ALA A 138 7.09 23.65 4.69
N ALA A 139 5.80 23.33 4.76
CA ALA A 139 4.87 23.98 5.69
C ALA A 139 5.05 23.50 7.14
N ARG A 140 5.39 22.23 7.37
CA ARG A 140 5.40 21.62 8.71
C ARG A 140 6.78 21.52 9.35
N VAL A 141 7.80 21.19 8.57
CA VAL A 141 9.19 20.97 9.04
C VAL A 141 10.21 21.61 8.09
N PRO A 142 10.11 22.93 7.80
CA PRO A 142 10.96 23.60 6.81
C PRO A 142 12.46 23.47 7.10
N HIS A 143 12.85 23.46 8.38
CA HIS A 143 14.23 23.33 8.82
C HIS A 143 14.80 21.92 8.65
N LEU A 144 13.97 20.91 8.41
CA LEU A 144 14.39 19.54 8.13
C LEU A 144 14.39 19.20 6.64
N LEU A 145 13.93 20.09 5.76
CA LEU A 145 13.87 19.84 4.31
C LEU A 145 15.23 19.49 3.69
N GLU A 146 16.33 20.03 4.23
CA GLU A 146 17.69 19.71 3.76
C GLU A 146 18.06 18.24 3.96
N ARG A 147 17.34 17.53 4.83
CA ARG A 147 17.50 16.09 5.08
C ARG A 147 16.58 15.24 4.21
N VAL A 148 15.67 15.85 3.45
CA VAL A 148 14.68 15.14 2.65
C VAL A 148 15.12 15.11 1.18
N ALA A 149 15.09 13.91 0.58
CA ALA A 149 15.36 13.76 -0.85
C ALA A 149 14.30 12.89 -1.53
N TRP A 150 13.82 13.31 -2.70
CA TRP A 150 12.86 12.56 -3.50
C TRP A 150 13.59 11.72 -4.56
N LEU A 151 13.27 10.43 -4.60
CA LEU A 151 13.86 9.42 -5.46
C LEU A 151 12.87 8.94 -6.52
N ASN A 152 13.41 8.44 -7.64
CA ASN A 152 12.64 7.88 -8.77
C ASN A 152 12.78 6.37 -8.88
N ARG A 153 13.70 5.80 -8.10
CA ARG A 153 14.05 4.39 -8.05
C ARG A 153 14.63 4.08 -6.68
N LEU A 154 14.63 2.82 -6.31
CA LEU A 154 15.36 2.36 -5.13
C LEU A 154 16.84 2.79 -5.23
N PRO A 155 17.47 3.19 -4.12
CA PRO A 155 18.91 3.37 -4.10
C PRO A 155 19.61 2.02 -4.36
N PRO A 156 20.84 2.01 -4.90
CA PRO A 156 21.56 0.76 -5.18
C PRO A 156 21.88 -0.04 -3.92
N VAL A 157 22.07 0.66 -2.80
CA VAL A 157 22.35 0.12 -1.47
C VAL A 157 21.62 1.00 -0.45
N PHE A 158 21.05 0.40 0.58
CA PHE A 158 20.36 1.08 1.66
C PHE A 158 20.60 0.41 3.00
N SER A 159 20.87 1.21 4.03
CA SER A 159 20.94 0.75 5.42
C SER A 159 20.13 1.67 6.31
N GLY A 160 19.00 1.20 6.83
CA GLY A 160 18.03 2.11 7.44
C GLY A 160 16.68 1.48 7.72
N VAL A 161 15.69 2.35 7.91
CA VAL A 161 14.28 1.99 8.01
C VAL A 161 13.61 2.18 6.67
N VAL A 162 12.92 1.17 6.15
CA VAL A 162 12.01 1.35 5.00
C VAL A 162 10.58 1.37 5.51
N LEU A 163 9.76 2.26 4.97
CA LEU A 163 8.35 2.40 5.29
C LEU A 163 7.54 2.30 4.00
N GLY A 164 6.48 1.50 4.01
CA GLY A 164 5.44 1.52 2.98
C GLY A 164 4.07 1.39 3.64
N ASN A 165 3.24 2.42 3.51
CA ASN A 165 1.90 2.45 4.06
C ASN A 165 0.89 2.46 2.91
N GLU A 166 0.09 1.40 2.77
CA GLU A 166 -0.90 1.27 1.67
C GLU A 166 -0.22 1.44 0.30
N VAL A 167 0.78 0.60 0.07
CA VAL A 167 1.60 0.61 -1.16
C VAL A 167 1.50 -0.73 -1.86
N LEU A 168 1.39 -1.83 -1.10
CA LEU A 168 1.41 -3.17 -1.67
C LEU A 168 0.06 -3.51 -2.31
N ASP A 169 -1.05 -3.00 -1.74
CA ASP A 169 -2.40 -3.20 -2.25
C ASP A 169 -2.65 -2.56 -3.63
N ALA A 170 -1.99 -1.42 -3.89
CA ALA A 170 -2.08 -0.69 -5.14
C ALA A 170 -1.14 -1.24 -6.24
N MET A 171 -0.33 -2.26 -5.93
CA MET A 171 0.54 -2.86 -6.94
C MET A 171 -0.25 -3.77 -7.89
N PRO A 172 0.08 -3.77 -9.20
CA PRO A 172 -0.65 -4.58 -10.18
C PRO A 172 -0.74 -6.06 -9.82
N ALA A 173 -1.97 -6.58 -9.79
CA ALA A 173 -2.25 -7.97 -9.51
C ALA A 173 -2.74 -8.72 -10.75
N HIS A 174 -2.38 -9.99 -10.85
CA HIS A 174 -2.99 -10.89 -11.82
C HIS A 174 -4.28 -11.46 -11.24
N VAL A 175 -5.31 -11.67 -12.06
CA VAL A 175 -6.55 -12.33 -11.62
C VAL A 175 -6.61 -13.71 -12.25
N VAL A 176 -6.96 -14.72 -11.46
CA VAL A 176 -7.17 -16.09 -11.94
C VAL A 176 -8.56 -16.55 -11.54
N ARG A 177 -9.18 -17.39 -12.37
CA ARG A 177 -10.38 -18.13 -12.01
C ARG A 177 -10.23 -19.63 -12.27
N VAL A 178 -11.00 -20.41 -11.53
CA VAL A 178 -11.21 -21.85 -11.76
C VAL A 178 -12.51 -22.01 -12.55
N GLN A 179 -12.42 -22.62 -13.74
CA GLN A 179 -13.59 -22.97 -14.55
C GLN A 179 -13.46 -24.42 -15.06
N GLY A 180 -14.23 -25.32 -14.47
CA GLY A 180 -14.02 -26.76 -14.58
C GLY A 180 -12.62 -27.16 -14.09
N GLU A 181 -11.92 -27.98 -14.87
CA GLU A 181 -10.54 -28.38 -14.57
C GLU A 181 -9.48 -27.35 -15.01
N LYS A 182 -9.91 -26.19 -15.52
CA LYS A 182 -9.02 -25.20 -16.11
C LYS A 182 -8.78 -24.04 -15.15
N LEU A 183 -7.51 -23.66 -15.03
CA LEU A 183 -7.09 -22.39 -14.47
C LEU A 183 -6.99 -21.38 -15.61
N GLU A 184 -7.75 -20.30 -15.51
CA GLU A 184 -7.76 -19.23 -16.49
C GLU A 184 -7.28 -17.91 -15.88
N GLU A 185 -6.45 -17.18 -16.60
CA GLU A 185 -6.05 -15.83 -16.25
C GLU A 185 -7.05 -14.83 -16.83
N GLY A 186 -7.47 -13.90 -15.97
CA GLY A 186 -8.27 -12.74 -16.32
C GLY A 186 -7.37 -11.67 -16.91
N GLY A 187 -7.64 -11.33 -18.17
CA GLY A 187 -7.11 -10.13 -18.80
C GLY A 187 -8.21 -9.21 -19.26
N VAL A 188 -7.83 -8.25 -20.09
CA VAL A 188 -8.71 -7.20 -20.61
C VAL A 188 -8.69 -7.23 -22.12
N GLY A 189 -9.87 -7.22 -22.71
CA GLY A 189 -10.09 -7.09 -24.14
C GLY A 189 -11.07 -5.97 -24.45
N VAL A 190 -11.29 -5.72 -25.74
CA VAL A 190 -12.27 -4.74 -26.23
C VAL A 190 -13.45 -5.47 -26.86
N ARG A 191 -14.67 -5.12 -26.46
CA ARG A 191 -15.91 -5.55 -27.10
C ARG A 191 -16.87 -4.36 -27.22
N ASN A 192 -17.34 -4.07 -28.43
CA ASN A 192 -18.22 -2.92 -28.71
C ASN A 192 -17.64 -1.60 -28.14
N ASP A 193 -16.36 -1.34 -28.42
CA ASP A 193 -15.58 -0.19 -27.93
C ASP A 193 -15.43 -0.05 -26.40
N ARG A 194 -15.87 -1.05 -25.63
CA ARG A 194 -15.76 -1.08 -24.18
C ARG A 194 -14.69 -2.07 -23.73
N LEU A 195 -13.94 -1.67 -22.70
CA LEU A 195 -13.03 -2.54 -21.98
C LEU A 195 -13.84 -3.55 -21.16
N GLY A 196 -13.34 -4.77 -21.04
CA GLY A 196 -13.98 -5.79 -20.25
C GLY A 196 -13.11 -7.02 -20.04
N TRP A 197 -13.52 -7.85 -19.09
CA TRP A 197 -12.87 -9.12 -18.78
C TRP A 197 -12.78 -10.01 -20.02
N SER A 198 -11.59 -10.55 -20.27
CA SER A 198 -11.31 -11.55 -21.29
C SER A 198 -10.43 -12.64 -20.69
N TRP A 199 -10.93 -13.87 -20.67
CA TRP A 199 -10.29 -15.00 -20.00
C TRP A 199 -9.53 -15.87 -20.99
N ARG A 200 -8.32 -16.28 -20.62
CA ARG A 200 -7.47 -17.20 -21.37
C ARG A 200 -6.91 -18.26 -20.42
N LEU A 201 -6.45 -19.40 -20.93
CA LEU A 201 -5.72 -20.37 -20.10
C LEU A 201 -4.54 -19.67 -19.41
N ALA A 202 -4.44 -19.83 -18.09
CA ALA A 202 -3.36 -19.26 -17.32
C ALA A 202 -2.03 -19.88 -17.77
N SER A 203 -0.97 -19.07 -17.78
CA SER A 203 0.40 -19.51 -18.07
C SER A 203 1.39 -18.77 -17.16
N GLY A 204 2.66 -19.18 -17.18
CA GLY A 204 3.73 -18.48 -16.44
C GLY A 204 3.46 -18.34 -14.93
N GLY A 205 3.73 -17.15 -14.39
CA GLY A 205 3.64 -16.84 -12.96
C GLY A 205 2.25 -17.08 -12.34
N PRO A 206 1.15 -16.54 -12.92
CA PRO A 206 -0.20 -16.77 -12.41
C PRO A 206 -0.59 -18.25 -12.34
N LEU A 207 -0.23 -19.03 -13.35
CA LEU A 207 -0.46 -20.48 -13.35
C LEU A 207 0.37 -21.17 -12.26
N ALA A 208 1.64 -20.81 -12.12
CA ALA A 208 2.53 -21.39 -11.12
C ALA A 208 2.01 -21.12 -9.71
N ALA A 209 1.60 -19.88 -9.41
CA ALA A 209 1.02 -19.50 -8.14
C ALA A 209 -0.30 -20.23 -7.86
N ALA A 210 -1.21 -20.30 -8.84
CA ALA A 210 -2.48 -20.98 -8.66
C ALA A 210 -2.34 -22.49 -8.41
N ARG A 211 -1.34 -23.15 -9.01
CA ARG A 211 -1.12 -24.59 -8.87
C ARG A 211 -0.64 -25.01 -7.48
N THR A 212 -0.07 -24.10 -6.69
CA THR A 212 0.30 -24.41 -5.30
C THR A 212 -0.92 -24.45 -4.38
N LEU A 213 -2.07 -23.98 -4.86
CA LEU A 213 -3.32 -23.86 -4.10
C LEU A 213 -4.37 -24.84 -4.60
N LYS A 214 -5.25 -25.26 -3.70
CA LYS A 214 -6.44 -26.07 -4.02
C LYS A 214 -7.67 -25.17 -4.11
N LEU A 215 -7.73 -24.35 -5.16
CA LEU A 215 -8.84 -23.42 -5.37
C LEU A 215 -10.11 -24.19 -5.81
N PRO A 216 -11.29 -23.90 -5.24
CA PRO A 216 -12.53 -24.58 -5.59
C PRO A 216 -13.09 -24.13 -6.95
N GLU A 217 -14.03 -24.88 -7.51
CA GLU A 217 -14.72 -24.51 -8.75
C GLU A 217 -15.42 -23.16 -8.63
N GLY A 218 -15.34 -22.34 -9.68
CA GLY A 218 -15.94 -21.01 -9.74
C GLY A 218 -15.24 -19.97 -8.87
N TYR A 219 -14.09 -20.30 -8.28
CA TYR A 219 -13.29 -19.37 -7.48
C TYR A 219 -12.55 -18.40 -8.39
N ARG A 220 -12.53 -17.12 -8.01
CA ARG A 220 -11.75 -16.05 -8.63
C ARG A 220 -10.94 -15.34 -7.55
N THR A 221 -9.67 -15.06 -7.83
CA THR A 221 -8.77 -14.42 -6.85
C THR A 221 -7.61 -13.72 -7.54
N GLU A 222 -6.84 -12.97 -6.75
CA GLU A 222 -5.71 -12.18 -7.19
C GLU A 222 -4.37 -12.80 -6.76
N PHE A 223 -3.33 -12.59 -7.57
CA PHE A 223 -1.93 -12.87 -7.23
C PHE A 223 -1.08 -11.62 -7.45
N GLN A 224 -0.55 -11.05 -6.37
CA GLN A 224 0.24 -9.82 -6.38
C GLN A 224 1.72 -10.06 -6.75
N LEU A 225 1.96 -10.54 -7.97
CA LEU A 225 3.33 -10.84 -8.44
C LEU A 225 4.22 -9.61 -8.49
N ALA A 226 3.65 -8.43 -8.78
CA ALA A 226 4.38 -7.16 -8.77
C ALA A 226 4.85 -6.80 -7.35
N ALA A 227 3.99 -6.96 -6.33
CA ALA A 227 4.35 -6.73 -4.93
C ALA A 227 5.48 -7.67 -4.48
N GLN A 228 5.42 -8.95 -4.83
CA GLN A 228 6.52 -9.88 -4.56
C GLN A 228 7.81 -9.46 -5.28
N GLY A 229 7.72 -8.98 -6.53
CA GLY A 229 8.86 -8.45 -7.29
C GLY A 229 9.48 -7.21 -6.66
N PHE A 230 8.66 -6.30 -6.14
CA PHE A 230 9.10 -5.14 -5.39
C PHE A 230 9.82 -5.56 -4.10
N ILE A 231 9.27 -6.49 -3.33
CA ILE A 231 9.91 -7.01 -2.11
C ILE A 231 11.25 -7.67 -2.44
N ARG A 232 11.34 -8.48 -3.50
CA ARG A 232 12.63 -9.05 -3.96
C ARG A 232 13.65 -7.97 -4.33
N SER A 233 13.21 -6.91 -5.01
CA SER A 233 14.07 -5.78 -5.36
C SER A 233 14.56 -5.04 -4.11
N LEU A 234 13.67 -4.82 -3.14
CA LEU A 234 14.03 -4.23 -1.85
C LEU A 234 15.02 -5.11 -1.06
N SER A 235 14.80 -6.42 -1.02
CA SER A 235 15.71 -7.37 -0.38
C SER A 235 17.12 -7.33 -0.93
N GLY A 236 17.26 -7.03 -2.24
CA GLY A 236 18.54 -6.89 -2.91
C GLY A 236 19.31 -5.61 -2.58
N VAL A 237 18.63 -4.54 -2.14
CA VAL A 237 19.26 -3.25 -1.82
C VAL A 237 19.40 -3.01 -0.31
N LEU A 238 18.54 -3.61 0.52
CA LEU A 238 18.59 -3.48 1.98
C LEU A 238 19.74 -4.31 2.54
N GLU A 239 20.86 -3.66 2.88
CA GLU A 239 22.05 -4.29 3.47
C GLU A 239 21.92 -4.53 4.97
N LYS A 240 21.32 -3.58 5.70
CA LYS A 240 21.01 -3.69 7.11
C LYS A 240 19.81 -2.83 7.49
N GLY A 241 19.06 -3.24 8.50
CA GLY A 241 17.92 -2.48 9.03
C GLY A 241 16.61 -3.21 8.85
N VAL A 242 15.51 -2.46 8.78
CA VAL A 242 14.15 -3.00 8.89
C VAL A 242 13.20 -2.28 7.94
N ALA A 243 12.43 -3.04 7.17
CA ALA A 243 11.33 -2.55 6.35
C ALA A 243 10.00 -2.86 7.03
N PHE A 244 9.15 -1.85 7.21
CA PHE A 244 7.80 -1.98 7.71
C PHE A 244 6.81 -1.72 6.58
N PHE A 245 5.93 -2.69 6.35
CA PHE A 245 4.79 -2.54 5.45
C PHE A 245 3.51 -2.61 6.25
N VAL A 246 2.68 -1.59 6.11
CA VAL A 246 1.36 -1.49 6.74
C VAL A 246 0.31 -1.48 5.64
N ASP A 247 -0.53 -2.51 5.62
CA ASP A 247 -1.49 -2.69 4.55
C ASP A 247 -2.64 -3.61 4.98
N TYR A 248 -3.75 -3.60 4.24
CA TYR A 248 -4.90 -4.45 4.54
C TYR A 248 -4.82 -5.78 3.80
N GLY A 249 -4.96 -6.87 4.56
CA GLY A 249 -4.80 -8.20 4.01
C GLY A 249 -4.66 -9.31 5.04
N PHE A 250 -4.21 -10.47 4.56
CA PHE A 250 -4.32 -11.73 5.27
C PHE A 250 -3.13 -12.66 4.99
N PRO A 251 -2.84 -13.63 5.89
CA PRO A 251 -2.02 -14.78 5.54
C PRO A 251 -2.72 -15.67 4.50
N GLN A 252 -1.95 -16.48 3.76
CA GLN A 252 -2.42 -17.31 2.65
C GLN A 252 -3.69 -18.11 2.98
N LYS A 253 -3.77 -18.72 4.17
CA LYS A 253 -4.91 -19.55 4.58
C LYS A 253 -6.23 -18.77 4.64
N GLU A 254 -6.18 -17.51 5.05
CA GLU A 254 -7.34 -16.63 5.15
C GLU A 254 -7.58 -15.85 3.85
N TYR A 255 -6.51 -15.50 3.13
CA TYR A 255 -6.59 -14.89 1.81
C TYR A 255 -7.34 -15.82 0.84
N TYR A 256 -6.89 -17.06 0.68
CA TYR A 256 -7.52 -18.04 -0.22
C TYR A 256 -8.56 -18.93 0.48
N HIS A 257 -9.22 -18.41 1.52
CA HIS A 257 -10.26 -19.16 2.21
C HIS A 257 -11.39 -19.54 1.22
N PRO A 258 -11.97 -20.76 1.29
CA PRO A 258 -12.97 -21.23 0.32
C PRO A 258 -14.26 -20.38 0.21
N GLN A 259 -14.55 -19.58 1.24
CA GLN A 259 -15.69 -18.65 1.24
C GLN A 259 -15.38 -17.33 0.51
N ARG A 260 -14.11 -16.97 0.31
CA ARG A 260 -13.70 -15.76 -0.40
C ARG A 260 -13.68 -15.96 -1.91
N ARG A 261 -14.82 -16.39 -2.47
CA ARG A 261 -14.90 -16.89 -3.84
C ARG A 261 -14.65 -15.85 -4.93
N ASP A 262 -14.86 -14.57 -4.63
CA ASP A 262 -14.71 -13.48 -5.61
C ASP A 262 -13.43 -12.67 -5.43
N GLY A 263 -12.53 -13.11 -4.54
CA GLY A 263 -11.26 -12.47 -4.26
C GLY A 263 -11.42 -11.23 -3.36
N THR A 264 -10.56 -10.25 -3.58
CA THR A 264 -10.48 -9.00 -2.79
C THR A 264 -10.39 -7.75 -3.64
N LEU A 265 -10.38 -7.89 -4.97
CA LEU A 265 -10.33 -6.74 -5.89
C LEU A 265 -11.45 -5.74 -5.57
N MET A 266 -11.06 -4.50 -5.33
CA MET A 266 -11.98 -3.39 -5.04
C MET A 266 -11.54 -2.14 -5.76
N CYS A 267 -12.52 -1.34 -6.18
CA CYS A 267 -12.30 -0.04 -6.79
C CYS A 267 -12.89 1.04 -5.88
N HIS A 268 -12.19 2.16 -5.75
CA HIS A 268 -12.62 3.29 -4.94
C HIS A 268 -12.74 4.53 -5.81
N TYR A 269 -13.94 5.12 -5.81
CA TYR A 269 -14.22 6.35 -6.52
C TYR A 269 -15.08 7.27 -5.66
N ARG A 270 -14.53 8.43 -5.26
CA ARG A 270 -15.18 9.46 -4.44
C ARG A 270 -15.87 8.88 -3.20
N HIS A 271 -15.13 8.13 -2.37
CA HIS A 271 -15.62 7.44 -1.16
C HIS A 271 -16.64 6.31 -1.41
N HIS A 272 -16.79 5.84 -2.65
CA HIS A 272 -17.65 4.70 -2.97
C HIS A 272 -16.78 3.50 -3.38
N ALA A 273 -16.96 2.38 -2.69
CA ALA A 273 -16.36 1.10 -3.05
C ALA A 273 -17.27 0.35 -4.05
N HIS A 274 -16.69 -0.19 -5.13
CA HIS A 274 -17.39 -1.05 -6.09
C HIS A 274 -16.44 -2.02 -6.80
N ALA A 275 -16.99 -3.00 -7.52
CA ALA A 275 -16.23 -4.11 -8.08
C ALA A 275 -15.94 -4.00 -9.60
N ASP A 276 -16.14 -2.82 -10.21
CA ASP A 276 -15.95 -2.64 -11.66
C ASP A 276 -14.64 -1.89 -11.95
N PRO A 277 -13.55 -2.59 -12.30
CA PRO A 277 -12.26 -1.96 -12.56
C PRO A 277 -12.24 -1.17 -13.86
N PHE A 278 -13.24 -1.33 -14.74
CA PHE A 278 -13.32 -0.65 -16.03
C PHE A 278 -14.15 0.64 -15.98
N PHE A 279 -14.75 0.95 -14.82
CA PHE A 279 -15.43 2.21 -14.60
C PHE A 279 -14.42 3.35 -14.59
N LEU A 280 -14.60 4.31 -15.51
CA LEU A 280 -13.78 5.52 -15.62
C LEU A 280 -12.26 5.31 -15.42
N PRO A 281 -11.57 4.56 -16.30
CA PRO A 281 -10.14 4.29 -16.17
C PRO A 281 -9.34 5.58 -15.95
N GLY A 282 -8.39 5.54 -15.00
CA GLY A 282 -7.58 6.69 -14.60
C GLY A 282 -8.25 7.67 -13.64
N LEU A 283 -9.53 7.50 -13.31
CA LEU A 283 -10.24 8.35 -12.33
C LEU A 283 -10.59 7.67 -11.02
N GLN A 284 -10.40 6.36 -10.91
CA GLN A 284 -10.64 5.59 -9.70
C GLN A 284 -9.37 4.84 -9.32
N ASP A 285 -9.27 4.52 -8.03
CA ASP A 285 -8.27 3.59 -7.55
C ASP A 285 -8.72 2.13 -7.76
N ILE A 286 -7.76 1.22 -7.87
CA ILE A 286 -7.98 -0.22 -8.04
C ILE A 286 -6.98 -0.94 -7.15
N THR A 287 -7.48 -1.70 -6.17
CA THR A 287 -6.64 -2.35 -5.18
C THR A 287 -7.04 -3.82 -4.99
N SER A 288 -6.10 -4.61 -4.51
CA SER A 288 -6.35 -5.95 -3.97
C SER A 288 -5.72 -6.04 -2.60
N HIS A 289 -6.33 -6.79 -1.68
CA HIS A 289 -5.72 -6.98 -0.36
C HIS A 289 -4.36 -7.66 -0.49
N VAL A 290 -3.54 -7.56 0.56
CA VAL A 290 -2.21 -8.15 0.58
C VAL A 290 -2.22 -9.60 1.04
N ASP A 291 -1.61 -10.49 0.25
CA ASP A 291 -1.22 -11.83 0.67
C ASP A 291 0.12 -11.76 1.43
N PHE A 292 0.05 -11.61 2.75
CA PHE A 292 1.24 -11.43 3.59
C PHE A 292 2.15 -12.67 3.63
N SER A 293 1.62 -13.87 3.37
CA SER A 293 2.42 -15.08 3.25
C SER A 293 3.28 -15.04 1.99
N ALA A 294 2.73 -14.56 0.87
CA ALA A 294 3.50 -14.35 -0.35
C ALA A 294 4.55 -13.25 -0.20
N ILE A 295 4.24 -12.15 0.50
CA ILE A 295 5.22 -11.10 0.84
C ILE A 295 6.36 -11.65 1.70
N ALA A 296 6.03 -12.43 2.73
CA ALA A 296 7.01 -13.11 3.58
C ALA A 296 7.88 -14.10 2.78
N GLY A 297 7.29 -14.85 1.86
CA GLY A 297 8.00 -15.75 0.95
C GLY A 297 9.02 -14.99 0.09
N ALA A 298 8.58 -13.93 -0.58
CA ALA A 298 9.44 -13.08 -1.41
C ALA A 298 10.59 -12.42 -0.62
N ALA A 299 10.33 -12.04 0.64
CA ALA A 299 11.36 -11.51 1.53
C ALA A 299 12.43 -12.57 1.86
N ARG A 300 11.99 -13.79 2.22
CA ARG A 300 12.87 -14.93 2.54
C ARG A 300 13.71 -15.36 1.35
N GLU A 301 13.14 -15.38 0.14
CA GLU A 301 13.88 -15.64 -1.12
C GLU A 301 15.02 -14.65 -1.32
N GLY A 302 14.82 -13.38 -0.96
CA GLY A 302 15.83 -12.33 -1.00
C GLY A 302 16.76 -12.31 0.23
N GLY A 303 16.62 -13.25 1.17
CA GLY A 303 17.45 -13.35 2.38
C GLY A 303 17.11 -12.34 3.47
N LEU A 304 15.92 -11.74 3.45
CA LEU A 304 15.38 -11.00 4.61
C LEU A 304 14.68 -11.95 5.57
N GLU A 305 14.75 -11.63 6.86
CA GLU A 305 13.97 -12.33 7.88
C GLU A 305 12.61 -11.65 8.09
N VAL A 306 11.60 -12.43 8.48
CA VAL A 306 10.32 -11.86 8.95
C VAL A 306 10.47 -11.59 10.45
N ALA A 307 10.79 -10.35 10.79
CA ALA A 307 11.07 -9.92 12.16
C ALA A 307 9.80 -9.77 13.01
N GLY A 308 8.63 -9.61 12.38
CA GLY A 308 7.34 -9.61 13.05
C GLY A 308 6.17 -9.48 12.07
N TYR A 309 4.99 -9.93 12.50
CA TYR A 309 3.74 -9.74 11.76
C TYR A 309 2.57 -9.68 12.74
N THR A 310 1.75 -8.63 12.73
CA THR A 310 0.57 -8.54 13.59
C THR A 310 -0.49 -7.59 13.00
N SER A 311 -1.63 -7.42 13.67
CA SER A 311 -2.64 -6.44 13.26
C SER A 311 -2.20 -5.01 13.57
N GLN A 312 -2.72 -4.03 12.84
CA GLN A 312 -2.42 -2.62 13.06
C GLN A 312 -2.73 -2.20 14.50
N ALA A 313 -3.88 -2.62 15.04
CA ALA A 313 -4.26 -2.30 16.40
C ALA A 313 -3.21 -2.79 17.41
N GLN A 314 -2.81 -4.06 17.31
CA GLN A 314 -1.82 -4.64 18.23
C GLN A 314 -0.46 -3.96 18.07
N PHE A 315 -0.03 -3.67 16.85
CA PHE A 315 1.22 -2.96 16.60
C PHE A 315 1.21 -1.56 17.24
N LEU A 316 0.14 -0.79 17.05
CA LEU A 316 -0.01 0.56 17.62
C LEU A 316 -0.05 0.53 19.15
N VAL A 317 -0.74 -0.46 19.75
CA VAL A 317 -0.74 -0.68 21.21
C VAL A 317 0.66 -0.99 21.71
N ASN A 318 1.37 -1.92 21.07
CA ASN A 318 2.74 -2.29 21.44
C ASN A 318 3.72 -1.11 21.31
N CYS A 319 3.50 -0.21 20.35
CA CYS A 319 4.25 1.03 20.19
C CYS A 319 3.76 2.18 21.11
N GLY A 320 2.77 1.93 21.96
CA GLY A 320 2.32 2.83 23.01
C GLY A 320 1.37 3.94 22.56
N ILE A 321 0.46 3.70 21.60
CA ILE A 321 -0.49 4.72 21.15
C ILE A 321 -1.24 5.40 22.32
N THR A 322 -1.51 4.68 23.41
CA THR A 322 -2.08 5.21 24.65
C THR A 322 -1.24 6.30 25.30
N GLU A 323 0.09 6.15 25.31
CA GLU A 323 1.07 7.11 25.82
C GLU A 323 1.29 8.27 24.84
N VAL A 324 0.97 8.10 23.56
CA VAL A 324 0.89 9.25 22.64
C VAL A 324 -0.37 10.06 22.95
N MET A 325 -1.51 9.38 23.11
CA MET A 325 -2.79 10.02 23.41
C MET A 325 -2.77 10.78 24.74
N SER A 326 -2.10 10.25 25.76
CA SER A 326 -2.03 10.87 27.10
C SER A 326 -1.28 12.21 27.14
N ARG A 327 -0.61 12.59 26.04
CA ARG A 327 -0.01 13.94 25.88
C ARG A 327 -1.08 15.02 25.72
N THR A 328 -2.30 14.64 25.32
CA THR A 328 -3.46 15.53 25.26
C THR A 328 -4.30 15.31 26.52
N PRO A 329 -4.45 16.32 27.40
CA PRO A 329 -5.23 16.19 28.63
C PRO A 329 -6.70 15.84 28.34
N ALA A 330 -7.25 14.88 29.08
CA ALA A 330 -8.63 14.43 28.90
C ALA A 330 -9.65 15.52 29.29
N GLU A 331 -9.25 16.45 30.15
CA GLU A 331 -10.04 17.61 30.58
C GLU A 331 -10.26 18.60 29.43
N ASP A 332 -9.36 18.64 28.43
CA ASP A 332 -9.56 19.41 27.19
C ASP A 332 -10.39 18.59 26.19
N GLY A 333 -11.67 18.41 26.52
CA GLY A 333 -12.60 17.60 25.72
C GLY A 333 -12.70 18.03 24.25
N ALA A 334 -12.47 19.31 23.94
CA ALA A 334 -12.48 19.83 22.57
C ALA A 334 -11.36 19.23 21.71
N LYS A 335 -10.19 18.94 22.29
CA LYS A 335 -9.08 18.28 21.59
C LYS A 335 -9.10 16.77 21.77
N PHE A 336 -9.45 16.30 22.97
CA PHE A 336 -9.37 14.89 23.32
C PHE A 336 -10.44 14.03 22.62
N LEU A 337 -11.69 14.50 22.52
CA LEU A 337 -12.77 13.70 21.92
C LEU A 337 -12.53 13.38 20.43
N PRO A 338 -12.12 14.35 19.56
CA PRO A 338 -11.73 14.02 18.19
C PRO A 338 -10.56 13.02 18.11
N LEU A 339 -9.56 13.19 18.98
CA LEU A 339 -8.38 12.33 19.05
C LEU A 339 -8.75 10.89 19.46
N ALA A 340 -9.66 10.73 20.42
CA ALA A 340 -10.18 9.43 20.84
C ALA A 340 -10.96 8.73 19.72
N ASN A 341 -11.81 9.46 18.97
CA ASN A 341 -12.52 8.90 17.82
C ASN A 341 -11.56 8.47 16.71
N GLN A 342 -10.51 9.26 16.45
CA GLN A 342 -9.45 8.91 15.52
C GLN A 342 -8.68 7.65 15.95
N ALA A 343 -8.32 7.55 17.22
CA ALA A 343 -7.68 6.36 17.78
C ALA A 343 -8.59 5.12 17.65
N ASN A 344 -9.88 5.27 17.89
CA ASN A 344 -10.86 4.21 17.69
C ASN A 344 -10.87 3.73 16.23
N ARG A 345 -10.90 4.64 15.25
CA ARG A 345 -10.81 4.26 13.82
C ARG A 345 -9.55 3.47 13.48
N LEU A 346 -8.41 3.84 14.08
CA LEU A 346 -7.13 3.16 13.85
C LEU A 346 -7.05 1.77 14.52
N MET A 347 -7.72 1.56 15.65
CA MET A 347 -7.55 0.38 16.50
C MET A 347 -8.75 -0.57 16.54
N SER A 348 -9.95 -0.10 16.22
CA SER A 348 -11.15 -0.92 16.30
C SER A 348 -11.12 -2.04 15.27
N PRO A 349 -11.42 -3.30 15.65
CA PRO A 349 -11.55 -4.40 14.69
C PRO A 349 -12.64 -4.19 13.64
N ALA A 350 -13.65 -3.35 13.95
CA ALA A 350 -14.72 -2.99 13.02
C ALA A 350 -14.30 -1.92 12.00
N GLU A 351 -13.12 -1.31 12.19
CA GLU A 351 -12.55 -0.26 11.34
C GLU A 351 -11.23 -0.79 10.76
N MET A 352 -10.10 -0.13 11.03
CA MET A 352 -8.80 -0.51 10.46
C MET A 352 -8.06 -1.54 11.30
N GLY A 353 -8.39 -1.67 12.59
CA GLY A 353 -7.52 -2.27 13.59
C GLY A 353 -7.15 -3.73 13.36
N GLU A 354 -8.09 -4.52 12.83
CA GLU A 354 -7.86 -5.94 12.53
C GLU A 354 -7.59 -6.18 11.05
N LEU A 355 -8.28 -5.48 10.15
CA LEU A 355 -8.10 -5.66 8.71
C LEU A 355 -6.68 -5.29 8.25
N PHE A 356 -6.17 -4.15 8.73
CA PHE A 356 -4.79 -3.73 8.48
C PHE A 356 -3.83 -4.57 9.32
N LYS A 357 -2.70 -4.92 8.70
CA LYS A 357 -1.60 -5.66 9.29
C LYS A 357 -0.31 -4.87 9.13
N VAL A 358 0.63 -5.14 10.02
CA VAL A 358 2.00 -4.67 9.91
C VAL A 358 2.90 -5.89 9.77
N ILE A 359 3.72 -5.91 8.73
CA ILE A 359 4.82 -6.87 8.58
C ILE A 359 6.15 -6.13 8.66
N ALA A 360 7.08 -6.67 9.44
CA ALA A 360 8.46 -6.20 9.50
C ALA A 360 9.40 -7.22 8.87
N LEU A 361 10.19 -6.77 7.91
CA LEU A 361 11.22 -7.53 7.22
C LEU A 361 12.58 -6.96 7.60
N ALA A 362 13.52 -7.78 8.06
CA ALA A 362 14.80 -7.27 8.56
C ALA A 362 16.02 -7.94 7.93
N ARG A 363 17.15 -7.23 8.01
CA ARG A 363 18.47 -7.79 7.75
C ARG A 363 19.44 -7.23 8.79
N GLY A 364 20.07 -8.10 9.56
CA GLY A 364 21.12 -7.69 10.51
C GLY A 364 20.65 -6.72 11.59
N PHE A 365 19.37 -6.74 11.97
CA PHE A 365 18.85 -5.97 13.10
C PHE A 365 18.96 -6.81 14.39
N PRO A 366 19.67 -6.36 15.43
CA PRO A 366 20.08 -7.25 16.54
C PRO A 366 19.05 -7.42 17.66
N LYS A 367 17.95 -6.66 17.64
CA LYS A 367 16.99 -6.59 18.76
C LYS A 367 15.58 -7.02 18.34
N PRO A 368 14.76 -7.53 19.26
CA PRO A 368 13.32 -7.65 19.03
C PRO A 368 12.69 -6.28 18.78
N LEU A 369 11.73 -6.21 17.86
CA LEU A 369 11.00 -4.98 17.53
C LEU A 369 9.85 -4.76 18.52
N ALA A 370 9.79 -3.56 19.11
CA ALA A 370 8.82 -3.24 20.16
C ALA A 370 7.36 -3.45 19.71
N GLY A 371 7.03 -3.07 18.47
CA GLY A 371 5.70 -3.21 17.88
C GLY A 371 5.20 -4.65 17.75
N PHE A 372 6.05 -5.65 17.99
CA PHE A 372 5.71 -7.07 17.93
C PHE A 372 5.99 -7.80 19.25
N GLY A 373 6.16 -7.07 20.36
CA GLY A 373 6.40 -7.67 21.68
C GLY A 373 5.26 -8.57 22.16
N GLU A 374 4.02 -8.21 21.83
CA GLU A 374 2.82 -8.99 22.15
C GLU A 374 1.96 -9.23 20.91
N GLY A 375 1.26 -10.37 20.88
CA GLY A 375 0.32 -10.69 19.80
C GLY A 375 0.96 -10.83 18.42
N ASP A 376 2.25 -11.18 18.34
CA ASP A 376 2.91 -11.51 17.07
C ASP A 376 2.30 -12.78 16.47
N ARG A 377 1.93 -12.69 15.20
CA ARG A 377 1.24 -13.70 14.41
C ARG A 377 2.14 -14.26 13.29
N ARG A 378 3.46 -14.07 13.33
CA ARG A 378 4.40 -14.57 12.30
C ARG A 378 4.28 -16.07 12.01
N GLY A 379 3.82 -16.87 12.98
CA GLY A 379 3.55 -18.31 12.80
C GLY A 379 2.34 -18.62 11.92
N ALA A 380 1.52 -17.62 11.57
CA ALA A 380 0.42 -17.77 10.63
C ALA A 380 0.82 -17.56 9.16
N LEU A 381 2.04 -17.05 8.90
CA LEU A 381 2.55 -16.68 7.58
C LEU A 381 3.17 -17.82 6.78
#